data_AF-A0A3D5T8S3-F1
#
_entry.id   AF-A0A3D5T8S3-F1
#
_cell.length_a   1.000
_cell.length_b   1.000
_cell.length_c   1.000
_cell.angle_alpha   90.00
_cell.angle_beta   90.00
_cell.angle_gamma   90.00
#
_symmetry.space_group_name_H-M   'P 1'
#
loop_
_entity.id
_entity.type
_entity.pdbx_description
1 polymer ?
#
loop_
_entity_poly.entity_id
_entity_poly.type
_entity_poly.pdbx_seq_one_letter_code
_entity_poly.pdbx_strand_id
1 'polypeptide(L)'
;MGFLRYDSDFMVMLGRIADYVILNVLCVIFSIPLFTVGAAVTAKYYVAMKLARKEEPNVFKAFINSFRDNFKQATLLWLLSVFLSAFLAMDWFLLKKTGMTNAVSFFQIALFVLTVLVVMSVFCVFPILARYHVTIRGAVRNAVLFSLLHLPKMILVIFLEVIPYYIGFHYMNWFIGIWLFCTTLSLYYAAGMYARAFLKVEHEKEKTGEEIQEKAGTD
;
A
#
# COMPACT_ATOMS: atom_id res chain seq x y z
N MET A 1 -8.41 -32.08 23.12
CA MET A 1 -7.45 -31.71 22.06
C MET A 1 -8.19 -31.55 20.73
N GLY A 2 -8.74 -30.36 20.45
CA GLY A 2 -9.51 -30.05 19.23
C GLY A 2 -8.94 -28.90 18.39
N PHE A 3 -7.73 -28.43 18.72
CA PHE A 3 -7.07 -27.26 18.13
C PHE A 3 -6.67 -27.44 16.66
N LEU A 4 -6.59 -28.68 16.16
CA LEU A 4 -6.27 -29.00 14.77
C LEU A 4 -7.50 -29.44 13.96
N ARG A 5 -8.72 -29.25 14.49
CA ARG A 5 -9.93 -29.43 13.66
C ARG A 5 -9.98 -28.32 12.62
N TYR A 6 -10.34 -28.68 11.40
CA TYR A 6 -10.46 -27.76 10.26
C TYR A 6 -11.37 -26.56 10.55
N ASP A 7 -12.44 -26.77 11.34
CA ASP A 7 -13.38 -25.73 11.83
C ASP A 7 -12.95 -25.01 13.11
N SER A 8 -11.70 -25.18 13.57
CA SER A 8 -11.23 -24.41 14.74
C SER A 8 -10.87 -22.98 14.35
N ASP A 9 -11.13 -22.02 15.23
CA ASP A 9 -10.75 -20.60 15.05
C ASP A 9 -9.26 -20.43 14.70
N PHE A 10 -8.42 -21.35 15.18
CA PHE A 10 -7.00 -21.40 14.86
C PHE A 10 -6.71 -21.74 13.39
N MET A 11 -7.40 -22.73 12.83
CA MET A 11 -7.22 -23.08 11.42
C MET A 11 -7.75 -22.01 10.48
N VAL A 12 -8.85 -21.34 10.85
CA VAL A 12 -9.35 -20.17 10.10
C VAL A 12 -8.33 -19.03 10.14
N MET A 13 -7.71 -18.76 11.28
CA MET A 13 -6.63 -17.77 11.40
C MET A 13 -5.42 -18.13 10.54
N LEU A 14 -4.98 -19.39 10.57
CA LEU A 14 -3.88 -19.86 9.73
C LEU A 14 -4.19 -19.75 8.23
N GLY A 15 -5.41 -20.09 7.82
CA GLY A 15 -5.87 -19.93 6.44
C GLY A 15 -5.74 -18.48 5.96
N ARG A 16 -6.21 -17.52 6.78
CA ARG A 16 -6.06 -16.09 6.45
C ARG A 16 -4.61 -15.65 6.36
N ILE A 17 -3.75 -16.10 7.27
CA ILE A 17 -2.31 -15.80 7.21
C ILE A 17 -1.72 -16.35 5.90
N ALA A 18 -2.08 -17.58 5.53
CA ALA A 18 -1.65 -18.19 4.28
C ALA A 18 -2.11 -17.37 3.06
N ASP A 19 -3.34 -16.87 3.06
CA ASP A 19 -3.84 -16.02 1.97
C ASP A 19 -3.04 -14.72 1.83
N TYR A 20 -2.68 -14.06 2.94
CA TYR A 20 -1.80 -12.88 2.91
C TYR A 20 -0.38 -13.22 2.44
N VAL A 21 0.16 -14.40 2.79
CA VAL A 21 1.45 -14.88 2.27
C VAL A 21 1.37 -15.08 0.75
N ILE A 22 0.32 -15.74 0.27
CA ILE A 22 0.07 -15.94 -1.17
C ILE A 22 -0.01 -14.59 -1.89
N LEU A 23 -0.67 -13.58 -1.31
CA LEU A 23 -0.74 -12.24 -1.87
C LEU A 23 0.63 -11.56 -1.99
N ASN A 24 1.49 -11.68 -0.98
CA ASN A 24 2.84 -11.13 -1.04
C ASN A 24 3.68 -11.83 -2.14
N VAL A 25 3.57 -13.15 -2.26
CA VAL A 25 4.27 -13.92 -3.30
C VAL A 25 3.76 -13.54 -4.70
N LEU A 26 2.44 -13.48 -4.90
CA LEU A 26 1.85 -13.04 -6.17
C LEU A 26 2.29 -11.63 -6.54
N CYS A 27 2.29 -10.72 -5.56
CA CYS A 27 2.76 -9.36 -5.77
C CYS A 27 4.21 -9.33 -6.28
N VAL A 28 5.12 -10.14 -5.70
CA VAL A 28 6.51 -10.22 -6.16
C VAL A 28 6.62 -10.76 -7.58
N ILE A 29 5.94 -11.87 -7.88
CA ILE A 29 5.98 -12.50 -9.22
C ILE A 29 5.48 -11.51 -10.28
N PHE A 30 4.35 -10.85 -10.03
CA PHE A 30 3.79 -9.86 -10.96
C PHE A 30 4.52 -8.52 -10.94
N SER A 31 5.45 -8.29 -10.01
CA SER A 31 6.32 -7.11 -9.96
C SER A 31 7.69 -7.32 -10.60
N ILE A 32 7.99 -8.53 -11.13
CA ILE A 32 9.25 -8.79 -11.85
C ILE A 32 9.48 -7.77 -12.96
N PRO A 33 8.48 -7.43 -13.81
CA PRO A 33 8.56 -6.25 -14.65
C PRO A 33 8.39 -5.00 -13.79
N LEU A 34 9.42 -4.15 -13.70
CA LEU A 34 9.39 -2.99 -12.80
C LEU A 34 8.25 -2.00 -13.09
N PHE A 35 7.69 -1.98 -14.30
CA PHE A 35 6.55 -1.12 -14.63
C PHE A 35 5.21 -1.65 -14.09
N THR A 36 5.12 -2.93 -13.73
CA THR A 36 3.86 -3.54 -13.23
C THR A 36 3.73 -3.53 -11.71
N VAL A 37 4.73 -3.02 -10.99
CA VAL A 37 4.74 -2.90 -9.52
C VAL A 37 3.48 -2.18 -9.03
N GLY A 38 3.11 -1.05 -9.65
CA GLY A 38 1.90 -0.31 -9.26
C GLY A 38 0.62 -1.13 -9.37
N ALA A 39 0.46 -1.89 -10.46
CA ALA A 39 -0.70 -2.75 -10.67
C ALA A 39 -0.72 -3.94 -9.70
N ALA A 40 0.44 -4.56 -9.44
CA ALA A 40 0.59 -5.65 -8.49
C ALA A 40 0.28 -5.20 -7.05
N VAL A 41 0.78 -4.04 -6.63
CA VAL A 41 0.50 -3.45 -5.31
C VAL A 41 -0.98 -3.08 -5.18
N THR A 42 -1.60 -2.52 -6.23
CA THR A 42 -3.05 -2.22 -6.24
C THR A 42 -3.87 -3.50 -6.06
N ALA A 43 -3.56 -4.56 -6.81
CA ALA A 43 -4.22 -5.85 -6.68
C ALA A 43 -4.00 -6.49 -5.29
N LYS A 44 -2.77 -6.40 -4.75
CA LYS A 44 -2.42 -6.84 -3.39
C LYS A 44 -3.35 -6.18 -2.36
N TYR A 45 -3.46 -4.84 -2.38
CA TYR A 45 -4.29 -4.11 -1.44
C TYR A 45 -5.79 -4.33 -1.66
N TYR A 46 -6.23 -4.54 -2.91
CA TYR A 46 -7.63 -4.90 -3.21
C TYR A 46 -8.05 -6.17 -2.48
N VAL A 47 -7.32 -7.27 -2.68
CA VAL A 47 -7.66 -8.56 -2.07
C VAL A 47 -7.40 -8.52 -0.57
N ALA A 48 -6.32 -7.90 -0.11
CA ALA A 48 -6.01 -7.76 1.31
C ALA A 48 -7.12 -7.03 2.09
N MET A 49 -7.74 -6.00 1.51
CA MET A 49 -8.89 -5.30 2.11
C MET A 49 -10.16 -6.16 2.15
N LYS A 50 -10.40 -7.00 1.12
CA LYS A 50 -11.48 -7.99 1.15
C LYS A 50 -11.29 -8.99 2.30
N LEU A 51 -10.09 -9.56 2.45
CA LEU A 51 -9.74 -10.44 3.57
C LEU A 51 -9.93 -9.74 4.93
N ALA A 52 -9.54 -8.47 5.04
CA ALA A 52 -9.71 -7.70 6.28
C ALA A 52 -11.18 -7.47 6.65
N ARG A 53 -12.09 -7.46 5.67
CA ARG A 53 -13.55 -7.42 5.87
C ARG A 53 -14.17 -8.78 6.15
N LYS A 54 -13.34 -9.82 6.34
CA LYS A 54 -13.77 -11.22 6.51
C LYS A 54 -14.48 -11.80 5.28
N GLU A 55 -14.25 -11.22 4.10
CA GLU A 55 -14.62 -11.85 2.84
C GLU A 55 -13.61 -12.97 2.54
N GLU A 56 -14.06 -14.06 1.92
CA GLU A 56 -13.23 -15.21 1.54
C GLU A 56 -13.11 -15.30 0.00
N PRO A 57 -12.45 -14.33 -0.65
CA PRO A 57 -12.28 -14.37 -2.10
C PRO A 57 -11.31 -15.47 -2.49
N ASN A 58 -11.48 -16.03 -3.68
CA ASN A 58 -10.41 -16.80 -4.32
C ASN A 58 -9.23 -15.85 -4.59
N VAL A 59 -8.20 -15.91 -3.75
CA VAL A 59 -7.08 -14.95 -3.71
C VAL A 59 -6.44 -14.77 -5.08
N PHE A 60 -6.18 -15.87 -5.79
CA PHE A 60 -5.53 -15.86 -7.09
C PHE A 60 -6.40 -15.21 -8.17
N LYS A 61 -7.67 -15.63 -8.26
CA LYS A 61 -8.63 -15.09 -9.25
C LYS A 61 -8.88 -13.60 -9.00
N ALA A 62 -9.12 -13.22 -7.74
CA ALA A 62 -9.37 -11.84 -7.36
C ALA A 62 -8.14 -10.93 -7.61
N PHE A 63 -6.93 -11.45 -7.37
CA PHE A 63 -5.69 -10.72 -7.66
C PHE A 63 -5.54 -10.48 -9.17
N ILE A 64 -5.70 -11.49 -10.02
CA ILE A 64 -5.54 -11.35 -11.48
C ILE A 64 -6.59 -10.42 -12.06
N ASN A 65 -7.85 -10.53 -11.62
CA ASN A 65 -8.92 -9.64 -12.07
C ASN A 65 -8.59 -8.18 -11.72
N SER A 66 -8.28 -7.91 -10.46
CA SER A 66 -7.91 -6.56 -10.00
C SER A 66 -6.65 -6.03 -10.70
N PHE A 67 -5.67 -6.89 -10.96
CA PHE A 67 -4.46 -6.52 -11.69
C PHE A 67 -4.77 -6.06 -13.11
N ARG A 68 -5.63 -6.79 -13.83
CA ARG A 68 -6.03 -6.46 -15.20
C ARG A 68 -6.87 -5.19 -15.27
N ASP A 69 -7.84 -5.05 -14.36
CA ASP A 69 -8.74 -3.89 -14.31
C ASP A 69 -7.98 -2.60 -14.01
N ASN A 70 -6.94 -2.68 -13.17
CA ASN A 70 -6.15 -1.53 -12.76
C ASN A 70 -4.88 -1.32 -13.57
N PHE A 71 -4.52 -2.23 -14.47
CA PHE A 71 -3.19 -2.28 -15.08
C PHE A 71 -2.75 -0.94 -15.66
N LYS A 72 -3.58 -0.33 -16.52
CA LYS A 72 -3.25 0.93 -17.21
C LYS A 72 -3.15 2.10 -16.24
N GLN A 73 -4.13 2.27 -15.36
CA GLN A 73 -4.19 3.40 -14.43
C GLN A 73 -3.11 3.29 -13.35
N ALA A 74 -2.92 2.11 -12.77
CA ALA A 74 -1.94 1.86 -11.72
C ALA A 74 -0.51 1.96 -12.24
N THR A 75 -0.23 1.44 -13.44
CA THR A 75 1.10 1.56 -14.07
C THR A 75 1.43 3.02 -14.38
N LEU A 76 0.47 3.80 -14.90
CA LEU A 76 0.68 5.21 -15.16
C LEU A 76 0.94 6.01 -13.87
N LEU A 77 0.14 5.78 -12.82
CA LEU A 77 0.37 6.39 -11.49
C LEU A 77 1.70 5.98 -10.89
N TRP A 78 2.12 4.73 -11.07
CA TRP A 78 3.42 4.25 -10.64
C TRP A 78 4.57 4.96 -11.34
N LEU A 79 4.54 5.07 -12.67
CA LEU A 79 5.57 5.78 -13.43
C LEU A 79 5.66 7.26 -13.03
N LEU A 80 4.52 7.92 -12.83
CA LEU A 80 4.49 9.30 -12.33
C LEU A 80 5.07 9.39 -10.90
N SER A 81 4.77 8.42 -10.03
CA SER A 81 5.29 8.39 -8.66
C SER A 81 6.80 8.17 -8.63
N VAL A 82 7.32 7.28 -9.49
CA VAL A 82 8.76 7.04 -9.65
C VAL A 82 9.45 8.29 -10.19
N PHE A 83 8.89 8.92 -11.22
CA PHE A 83 9.42 10.15 -11.79
C PHE A 83 9.50 11.28 -10.75
N LEU A 84 8.43 11.50 -9.99
CA LEU A 84 8.40 12.52 -8.94
C LEU A 84 9.39 12.20 -7.81
N SER A 85 9.49 10.93 -7.40
CA SER A 85 10.44 10.51 -6.38
C SER A 85 11.90 10.67 -6.84
N ALA A 86 12.19 10.38 -8.11
CA ALA A 86 13.51 10.58 -8.70
C ALA A 86 13.87 12.07 -8.78
N PHE A 87 12.90 12.93 -9.14
CA PHE A 87 13.08 14.38 -9.16
C PHE A 87 13.45 14.90 -7.76
N LEU A 88 12.69 14.53 -6.72
CA LEU A 88 13.00 14.89 -5.33
C LEU A 88 14.36 14.36 -4.87
N ALA A 89 14.73 13.14 -5.28
CA ALA A 89 16.04 12.58 -4.96
C ALA A 89 17.20 13.39 -5.59
N MET A 90 17.00 13.94 -6.79
CA MET A 90 17.97 14.86 -7.40
C MET A 90 18.08 16.17 -6.62
N ASP A 91 16.96 16.74 -6.16
CA ASP A 91 16.99 17.96 -5.33
C ASP A 91 17.84 17.74 -4.06
N TRP A 92 17.65 16.62 -3.36
CA TRP A 92 18.46 16.23 -2.21
C TRP A 92 19.95 16.04 -2.55
N PHE A 93 20.25 15.43 -3.69
CA PHE A 93 21.62 15.22 -4.14
C PHE A 93 22.33 16.54 -4.43
N LEU A 94 21.66 17.49 -5.08
CA LEU A 94 22.19 18.82 -5.36
C LEU A 94 22.41 19.59 -4.05
N LEU A 95 21.45 19.55 -3.13
CA LEU A 95 21.53 20.22 -1.83
C LEU A 95 22.71 19.72 -0.99
N LYS A 96 23.02 18.42 -1.05
CA LYS A 96 24.18 17.84 -0.37
C LYS A 96 25.51 18.30 -0.99
N LYS A 97 25.55 18.50 -2.31
CA LYS A 97 26.76 18.90 -3.05
C LYS A 97 27.13 20.37 -2.88
N THR A 98 26.15 21.26 -2.73
CA THR A 98 26.40 22.71 -2.69
C THR A 98 27.00 23.21 -1.38
N GLY A 99 27.06 22.38 -0.32
CA GLY A 99 27.79 22.69 0.92
C GLY A 99 27.30 23.93 1.69
N MET A 100 26.18 24.55 1.28
CA MET A 100 25.61 25.72 1.93
C MET A 100 25.01 25.30 3.28
N THR A 101 25.57 25.79 4.38
CA THR A 101 25.19 25.37 5.74
C THR A 101 24.18 26.30 6.42
N ASN A 102 24.02 27.56 5.99
CA ASN A 102 23.26 28.56 6.77
C ASN A 102 21.96 29.08 6.11
N ALA A 103 21.91 29.29 4.79
CA ALA A 103 20.68 29.65 4.07
C ALA A 103 19.74 28.43 3.83
N VAL A 104 20.13 27.27 4.37
CA VAL A 104 19.71 25.96 3.93
C VAL A 104 18.75 25.27 4.90
N SER A 105 18.61 25.76 6.13
CA SER A 105 17.70 25.14 7.12
C SER A 105 16.22 25.21 6.70
N PHE A 106 15.71 26.38 6.29
CA PHE A 106 14.29 26.50 5.89
C PHE A 106 13.97 25.71 4.61
N PHE A 107 14.84 25.80 3.59
CA PHE A 107 14.65 25.07 2.34
C PHE A 107 14.77 23.54 2.55
N GLN A 108 15.70 23.08 3.39
CA GLN A 108 15.81 21.68 3.79
C GLN A 108 14.55 21.19 4.50
N ILE A 109 14.04 21.96 5.46
CA ILE A 109 12.81 21.60 6.19
C ILE A 109 11.64 21.52 5.22
N ALA A 110 11.48 22.51 4.32
CA ALA A 110 10.42 22.51 3.32
C ALA A 110 10.53 21.30 2.36
N LEU A 111 11.74 21.00 1.87
CA LEU A 111 12.00 19.85 1.00
C LEU A 111 11.75 18.52 1.73
N PHE A 112 12.12 18.44 3.01
CA PHE A 112 11.86 17.28 3.86
C PHE A 112 10.37 17.04 4.06
N VAL A 113 9.61 18.08 4.43
CA VAL A 113 8.15 18.01 4.57
C VAL A 113 7.51 17.58 3.25
N LEU A 114 7.94 18.16 2.12
CA LEU A 114 7.46 17.79 0.80
C LEU A 114 7.77 16.33 0.47
N THR A 115 8.98 15.86 0.78
CA THR A 115 9.41 14.48 0.54
C THR A 115 8.57 13.50 1.35
N VAL A 116 8.38 13.77 2.64
CA VAL A 116 7.52 12.95 3.49
C VAL A 116 6.10 12.90 2.94
N LEU A 117 5.53 14.05 2.56
CA LEU A 117 4.18 14.12 2.01
C LEU A 117 4.03 13.31 0.71
N VAL A 118 4.99 13.43 -0.22
CA VAL A 118 5.00 12.69 -1.47
C VAL A 118 5.07 11.19 -1.20
N VAL A 119 6.01 10.75 -0.35
CA VAL A 119 6.14 9.33 0.03
C VAL A 119 4.84 8.81 0.63
N MET A 120 4.28 9.49 1.63
CA MET A 120 3.01 9.07 2.25
C MET A 120 1.88 8.98 1.22
N SER A 121 1.81 9.94 0.30
CA SER A 121 0.80 9.95 -0.76
C SER A 121 0.95 8.74 -1.69
N VAL A 122 2.16 8.38 -2.10
CA VAL A 122 2.42 7.21 -2.96
C VAL A 122 1.89 5.92 -2.31
N PHE A 123 2.10 5.74 -1.01
CA PHE A 123 1.58 4.57 -0.27
C PHE A 123 0.05 4.57 -0.18
N CYS A 124 -0.62 5.73 -0.23
CA CYS A 124 -2.08 5.85 -0.20
C CYS A 124 -2.74 5.72 -1.58
N VAL A 125 -2.04 6.08 -2.67
CA VAL A 125 -2.62 6.09 -4.02
C VAL A 125 -3.10 4.70 -4.42
N PHE A 126 -2.31 3.65 -4.18
CA PHE A 126 -2.65 2.29 -4.63
C PHE A 126 -3.84 1.68 -3.87
N PRO A 127 -3.95 1.76 -2.53
CA PRO A 127 -5.16 1.36 -1.80
C PRO A 127 -6.42 2.11 -2.25
N ILE A 128 -6.32 3.42 -2.51
CA ILE A 128 -7.44 4.22 -3.01
C ILE A 128 -7.86 3.75 -4.40
N LEU A 129 -6.89 3.54 -5.30
CA LEU A 129 -7.14 3.04 -6.64
C LEU A 129 -7.75 1.62 -6.62
N ALA A 130 -7.36 0.79 -5.65
CA ALA A 130 -7.92 -0.53 -5.45
C ALA A 130 -9.41 -0.48 -5.08
N ARG A 131 -9.82 0.48 -4.23
CA ARG A 131 -11.19 0.57 -3.71
C ARG A 131 -12.15 1.34 -4.63
N TYR A 132 -11.69 2.42 -5.25
CA TYR A 132 -12.58 3.38 -5.93
C TYR A 132 -12.31 3.49 -7.43
N HIS A 133 -13.37 3.78 -8.20
CA HIS A 133 -13.26 4.27 -9.56
C HIS A 133 -13.02 5.79 -9.53
N VAL A 134 -11.75 6.16 -9.57
CA VAL A 134 -11.32 7.57 -9.56
C VAL A 134 -10.46 7.88 -10.77
N THR A 135 -10.53 9.12 -11.24
CA THR A 135 -9.57 9.63 -12.22
C THR A 135 -8.18 9.74 -11.59
N ILE A 136 -7.12 9.76 -12.41
CA ILE A 136 -5.72 9.89 -11.94
C ILE A 136 -5.55 11.11 -11.03
N ARG A 137 -6.12 12.25 -11.43
CA ARG A 137 -6.09 13.48 -10.64
C ARG A 137 -6.85 13.33 -9.31
N GLY A 138 -7.99 12.65 -9.34
CA GLY A 138 -8.77 12.33 -8.14
C GLY A 138 -8.01 11.40 -7.19
N ALA A 139 -7.35 10.37 -7.70
CA ALA A 139 -6.54 9.44 -6.92
C ALA A 139 -5.41 10.16 -6.18
N VAL A 140 -4.67 11.04 -6.87
CA VAL A 140 -3.59 11.83 -6.27
C VAL A 140 -4.14 12.78 -5.21
N ARG A 141 -5.20 13.53 -5.50
CA ARG A 141 -5.81 14.47 -4.54
C ARG A 141 -6.30 13.73 -3.28
N ASN A 142 -6.98 12.61 -3.47
CA ASN A 142 -7.51 11.81 -2.36
C ASN A 142 -6.36 11.19 -1.55
N ALA A 143 -5.28 10.77 -2.18
CA ALA A 143 -4.11 10.23 -1.48
C ALA A 143 -3.37 11.28 -0.64
N VAL A 144 -3.22 12.50 -1.16
CA VAL A 144 -2.65 13.63 -0.40
C VAL A 144 -3.54 13.97 0.79
N LEU A 145 -4.86 14.07 0.59
CA LEU A 145 -5.78 14.35 1.69
C LEU A 145 -5.78 13.23 2.74
N PHE A 146 -5.82 11.97 2.30
CA PHE A 146 -5.82 10.81 3.20
C PHE A 146 -4.51 10.72 4.00
N SER A 147 -3.36 10.95 3.36
CA SER A 147 -2.07 10.93 4.04
C SER A 147 -1.96 12.02 5.10
N LEU A 148 -2.47 13.24 4.82
CA LEU A 148 -2.52 14.33 5.79
C LEU A 148 -3.46 14.05 6.97
N LEU A 149 -4.62 13.43 6.71
CA LEU A 149 -5.59 13.07 7.75
C LEU A 149 -5.11 11.93 8.67
N HIS A 150 -4.21 11.08 8.16
CA HIS A 150 -3.77 9.86 8.84
C HIS A 150 -2.25 9.76 9.02
N LEU A 151 -1.56 10.89 9.19
CA LEU A 151 -0.09 10.97 9.28
C LEU A 151 0.55 9.94 10.23
N PRO A 152 0.16 9.82 11.52
CA PRO A 152 0.85 8.89 12.43
C PRO A 152 0.68 7.42 12.01
N LYS A 153 -0.48 7.08 11.46
CA LYS A 153 -0.79 5.73 11.01
C LYS A 153 -0.03 5.40 9.72
N MET A 154 0.08 6.36 8.81
CA MET A 154 0.84 6.19 7.57
C MET A 154 2.34 6.03 7.82
N ILE A 155 2.89 6.78 8.77
CA ILE A 155 4.27 6.59 9.22
C ILE A 155 4.48 5.16 9.74
N LEU A 156 3.54 4.63 10.52
CA LEU A 156 3.62 3.26 11.01
C LEU A 156 3.54 2.22 9.88
N VAL A 157 2.66 2.41 8.87
CA VAL A 157 2.59 1.51 7.70
C VAL A 157 3.91 1.50 6.95
N ILE A 158 4.47 2.67 6.67
CA ILE A 158 5.73 2.79 5.94
C ILE A 158 6.88 2.19 6.75
N PHE A 159 6.91 2.43 8.06
CA PHE A 159 7.90 1.81 8.93
C PHE A 159 7.81 0.28 8.88
N LEU A 160 6.60 -0.28 8.98
CA LEU A 160 6.37 -1.72 8.91
C LEU A 160 6.66 -2.33 7.53
N GLU A 161 6.50 -1.57 6.44
CA GLU A 161 6.91 -2.01 5.11
C GLU A 161 8.42 -1.90 4.88
N VAL A 162 9.12 -0.90 5.43
CA VAL A 162 10.56 -0.68 5.17
C VAL A 162 11.46 -1.50 6.09
N ILE A 163 11.08 -1.68 7.35
CA ILE A 163 11.90 -2.40 8.34
C ILE A 163 12.30 -3.84 7.94
N PRO A 164 11.48 -4.65 7.23
CA PRO A 164 11.85 -6.01 6.87
C PRO A 164 13.03 -6.05 5.90
N TYR A 165 13.12 -5.06 5.00
CA TYR A 165 14.24 -4.94 4.07
C TYR A 165 15.53 -4.57 4.79
N TYR A 166 15.46 -3.67 5.78
CA TYR A 166 16.60 -3.29 6.61
C TYR A 166 17.12 -4.47 7.45
N ILE A 167 16.23 -5.19 8.15
CA ILE A 167 16.59 -6.37 8.94
C ILE A 167 17.12 -7.46 8.03
N GLY A 168 16.43 -7.73 6.92
CA GLY A 168 16.83 -8.74 5.96
C GLY A 168 18.24 -8.51 5.41
N PHE A 169 18.60 -7.26 5.12
CA PHE A 169 19.96 -6.92 4.65
C PHE A 169 21.05 -7.31 5.66
N HIS A 170 20.77 -7.21 6.97
CA HIS A 170 21.71 -7.62 8.03
C HIS A 170 21.72 -9.14 8.25
N TYR A 171 20.61 -9.82 7.99
CA TYR A 171 20.43 -11.26 8.23
C TYR A 171 20.14 -12.02 6.93
N MET A 172 21.06 -11.94 5.96
CA MET A 172 20.91 -12.46 4.59
C MET A 172 20.41 -13.92 4.52
N ASN A 173 20.90 -14.81 5.40
CA ASN A 173 20.51 -16.23 5.41
C ASN A 173 19.02 -16.45 5.74
N TRP A 174 18.42 -15.57 6.52
CA TRP A 174 17.01 -15.64 6.94
C TRP A 174 16.14 -14.62 6.22
N PHE A 175 16.67 -13.94 5.20
CA PHE A 175 16.02 -12.82 4.51
C PHE A 175 14.59 -13.16 4.10
N ILE A 176 14.40 -14.27 3.37
CA ILE A 176 13.10 -14.64 2.80
C ILE A 176 12.06 -14.89 3.89
N GLY A 177 12.45 -15.60 4.97
CA GLY A 177 11.55 -15.91 6.08
C GLY A 177 11.14 -14.65 6.86
N ILE A 178 12.11 -13.80 7.19
CA ILE A 178 11.87 -12.52 7.89
C ILE A 178 11.01 -11.60 7.03
N TRP A 179 11.36 -11.49 5.75
CA TRP A 179 10.65 -10.66 4.79
C TRP A 179 9.19 -11.11 4.64
N LEU A 180 8.92 -12.40 4.42
CA LEU A 180 7.56 -12.92 4.29
C LEU A 180 6.74 -12.71 5.57
N PHE A 181 7.32 -13.01 6.74
CA PHE A 181 6.61 -12.85 8.01
C PHE A 181 6.26 -11.39 8.29
N CYS A 182 7.22 -10.49 8.18
CA CYS A 182 6.99 -9.08 8.48
C CYS A 182 6.09 -8.39 7.44
N THR A 183 6.23 -8.71 6.14
CA THR A 183 5.36 -8.15 5.09
C THR A 183 3.93 -8.68 5.16
N THR A 184 3.75 -9.90 5.64
CA THR A 184 2.41 -10.46 5.91
C THR A 184 1.75 -9.73 7.08
N LEU A 185 2.49 -9.52 8.16
CA LEU A 185 2.01 -8.78 9.32
C LEU A 185 1.69 -7.30 8.98
N SER A 186 2.56 -6.66 8.20
CA SER A 186 2.36 -5.27 7.76
C SER A 186 1.15 -5.16 6.83
N LEU A 187 0.96 -6.11 5.90
CA LEU A 187 -0.18 -6.13 5.00
C LEU A 187 -1.50 -6.35 5.75
N TYR A 188 -1.52 -7.26 6.73
CA TYR A 188 -2.69 -7.47 7.60
C TYR A 188 -3.06 -6.18 8.34
N TYR A 189 -2.08 -5.50 8.95
CA TYR A 189 -2.30 -4.24 9.66
C TYR A 189 -2.77 -3.11 8.74
N ALA A 190 -2.07 -2.92 7.61
CA ALA A 190 -2.37 -1.88 6.65
C ALA A 190 -3.74 -2.08 6.01
N ALA A 191 -4.08 -3.31 5.59
CA ALA A 191 -5.38 -3.63 5.02
C ALA A 191 -6.52 -3.39 6.02
N GLY A 192 -6.34 -3.80 7.29
CA GLY A 192 -7.32 -3.51 8.35
C GLY A 192 -7.50 -2.02 8.59
N MET A 193 -6.41 -1.24 8.54
CA MET A 193 -6.48 0.21 8.68
C MET A 193 -7.21 0.86 7.50
N TYR A 194 -6.81 0.55 6.26
CA TYR A 194 -7.42 1.11 5.06
C TYR A 194 -8.90 0.72 4.97
N ALA A 195 -9.24 -0.54 5.22
CA ALA A 195 -10.63 -1.00 5.24
C ALA A 195 -11.48 -0.19 6.23
N ARG A 196 -11.00 -0.01 7.47
CA ARG A 196 -11.72 0.79 8.49
C ARG A 196 -11.81 2.28 8.10
N ALA A 197 -10.75 2.84 7.54
CA ALA A 197 -10.73 4.24 7.13
C ALA A 197 -11.71 4.50 5.98
N PHE A 198 -11.74 3.62 4.98
CA PHE A 198 -12.66 3.71 3.84
C PHE A 198 -14.11 3.47 4.25
N LEU A 199 -14.40 2.48 5.10
CA LEU A 199 -15.74 2.27 5.65
C LEU A 199 -16.27 3.50 6.41
N LYS A 200 -15.42 4.20 7.15
CA LYS A 200 -15.81 5.44 7.83
C LYS A 200 -16.16 6.53 6.84
N VAL A 201 -15.37 6.71 5.78
CA VAL A 201 -15.64 7.69 4.73
C VAL A 201 -16.94 7.35 3.99
N GLU A 202 -17.18 6.06 3.72
CA GLU A 202 -18.41 5.57 3.10
C GLU A 202 -19.64 5.89 3.95
N HIS A 203 -19.62 5.58 5.25
CA HIS A 203 -20.72 5.90 6.17
C HIS A 203 -21.01 7.41 6.31
N GLU A 204 -19.99 8.26 6.30
CA GLU A 204 -20.19 9.73 6.36
C GLU A 204 -20.83 10.27 5.07
N LYS A 205 -20.43 9.72 3.92
CA LYS A 205 -21.00 10.10 2.61
C LYS A 205 -22.42 9.59 2.41
N GLU A 206 -22.74 8.37 2.87
CA GLU A 206 -24.12 7.86 2.90
C GLU A 206 -25.05 8.81 3.69
N LYS A 207 -24.60 9.31 4.85
CA LYS A 207 -25.35 10.28 5.66
C LYS A 207 -25.54 11.63 4.96
N THR A 208 -24.60 12.02 4.10
CA THR A 208 -24.61 13.30 3.39
C THR A 208 -25.32 13.20 2.03
N GLY A 209 -25.68 11.99 1.59
CA GLY A 209 -26.30 11.74 0.28
C GLY A 209 -25.34 11.87 -0.90
N GLU A 210 -24.03 11.79 -0.68
CA GLU A 210 -23.03 11.86 -1.74
C GLU A 210 -22.81 10.49 -2.40
N GLU A 211 -22.92 10.41 -3.72
CA GLU A 211 -22.64 9.18 -4.47
C GLU A 211 -21.16 8.80 -4.43
N ILE A 212 -20.87 7.50 -4.23
CA ILE A 212 -19.53 6.93 -4.30
C ILE A 212 -19.48 5.93 -5.45
N GLN A 213 -18.52 6.11 -6.36
CA GLN A 213 -18.21 5.11 -7.39
C GLN A 213 -17.23 4.07 -6.84
N GLU A 214 -17.78 3.07 -6.12
CA GLU A 214 -16.99 1.93 -5.66
C GLU A 214 -16.68 0.97 -6.81
N LYS A 215 -15.53 0.30 -6.75
CA LYS A 215 -15.27 -0.85 -7.61
C LYS A 215 -16.13 -2.02 -7.16
N ALA A 216 -17.12 -2.39 -7.97
CA ALA A 216 -17.90 -3.59 -7.73
C ALA A 216 -16.94 -4.78 -7.56
N GLY A 217 -17.17 -5.60 -6.52
CA GLY A 217 -16.47 -6.86 -6.34
C GLY A 217 -16.70 -7.73 -7.57
N THR A 218 -15.68 -7.89 -8.43
CA THR A 218 -15.74 -8.90 -9.50
C THR A 218 -15.47 -10.26 -8.88
N ASP A 219 -16.55 -10.94 -8.50
CA ASP A 219 -16.55 -12.29 -7.92
C ASP A 219 -16.08 -13.38 -8.91
#